data_AF-A0A226EAX7-F1
#
_entry.id   AF-A0A226EAX7-F1
#
_cell.length_a   1.000
_cell.length_b   1.000
_cell.length_c   1.000
_cell.angle_alpha   90.00
_cell.angle_beta   90.00
_cell.angle_gamma   90.00
#
_symmetry.space_group_name_H-M   'P 1'
#
loop_
_entity.id
_entity.type
_entity.pdbx_description
1 polymer ?
#
loop_
_entity_poly.entity_id
_entity_poly.type
_entity_poly.pdbx_seq_one_letter_code
_entity_poly.pdbx_strand_id
1 'polypeptide(L)'
;MWHEAGLIYFRNSIKAIHRNSFSTCYYLDWDHKVGRAKQIPTTSWHYRSFQLFGIIFILFVEPVLLFQSYQFSKSDLHEKNDMKSACLTYIATILFWGSIPYVCLLMRKSGPPRFIKCYESVLTLDKQLQEIFHKGRRYHEVTQMSANIIKLMSTFTFGLLNIVPVITVWISFSPHSPIHHFARGIYNYEEHHGWLISLPVNTILSLGTCFFVNIITPAYEICMLSVANGIIVLYLWSAYLFMHVSTGNHTKSNSNNVLPFDMAIIIYKQLGIMTILQVDMGKDLVTPILHHLYVVIWSTNFPVLFASSVHAWERAKACKMSKDFIRVMKHAHGRDRYRRKVLTGLLPNSINLELQSCAESMREGIGKDYFLRYVERVAEVPAEARGTNGDIGIEGLDEEGLINVGKIRLC
;
A
#
# COMPACT_ATOMS: atom_id res chain seq x y z
N MET A 1 6.63 5.23 -19.12
CA MET A 1 5.71 6.40 -19.08
C MET A 1 5.41 6.78 -17.65
N TRP A 2 5.18 5.81 -16.77
CA TRP A 2 4.96 6.03 -15.35
C TRP A 2 6.26 6.11 -14.53
N HIS A 3 7.29 5.35 -14.87
CA HIS A 3 8.59 5.28 -14.17
C HIS A 3 9.12 6.62 -13.62
N GLU A 4 9.25 7.63 -14.48
CA GLU A 4 9.79 8.95 -14.10
C GLU A 4 8.84 9.68 -13.14
N ALA A 5 7.54 9.70 -13.43
CA ALA A 5 6.54 10.32 -12.57
C ALA A 5 6.48 9.64 -11.19
N GLY A 6 6.47 8.30 -11.16
CA GLY A 6 6.48 7.50 -9.94
C GLY A 6 7.70 7.80 -9.07
N LEU A 7 8.89 7.90 -9.67
CA LEU A 7 10.12 8.29 -8.96
C LEU A 7 10.04 9.72 -8.39
N ILE A 8 9.49 10.67 -9.14
CA ILE A 8 9.32 12.05 -8.68
C ILE A 8 8.37 12.11 -7.49
N TYR A 9 7.21 11.43 -7.56
CA TYR A 9 6.26 11.40 -6.45
C TYR A 9 6.90 10.77 -5.20
N PHE A 10 7.55 9.61 -5.36
CA PHE A 10 8.20 8.92 -4.25
C PHE A 10 9.29 9.77 -3.57
N ARG A 11 10.12 10.46 -4.38
CA ARG A 11 11.10 11.43 -3.86
C ARG A 11 10.43 12.57 -3.09
N ASN A 12 9.33 13.11 -3.61
CA ASN A 12 8.62 14.20 -2.95
C ASN A 12 8.00 13.77 -1.61
N SER A 13 7.46 12.56 -1.53
CA SER A 13 6.92 12.03 -0.26
C SER A 13 8.03 11.78 0.78
N ILE A 14 9.22 11.33 0.37
CA ILE A 14 10.41 11.26 1.26
C ILE A 14 10.82 12.65 1.74
N LYS A 15 10.84 13.65 0.86
CA LYS A 15 11.13 15.03 1.32
C LYS A 15 10.05 15.57 2.25
N ALA A 16 8.79 15.19 2.03
CA ALA A 16 7.69 15.60 2.88
C ALA A 16 7.81 15.01 4.28
N ILE A 17 8.17 13.73 4.44
CA ILE A 17 8.37 13.16 5.79
C ILE A 17 9.52 13.85 6.54
N HIS A 18 10.59 14.24 5.83
CA HIS A 18 11.67 15.03 6.44
C HIS A 18 11.17 16.38 6.91
N ARG A 19 10.51 17.16 6.05
CA ARG A 19 9.99 18.48 6.40
C ARG A 19 8.97 18.42 7.54
N ASN A 20 8.03 17.50 7.44
CA ASN A 20 6.92 17.36 8.39
C ASN A 20 7.38 16.85 9.77
N SER A 21 8.49 16.10 9.82
CA SER A 21 9.13 15.67 11.06
C SER A 21 10.19 16.66 11.58
N PHE A 22 10.36 17.82 10.95
CA PHE A 22 11.48 18.74 11.23
C PHE A 22 12.85 18.04 11.19
N SER A 23 13.00 17.06 10.29
CA SER A 23 14.19 16.21 10.16
C SER A 23 14.57 15.46 11.44
N THR A 24 13.60 15.17 12.32
CA THR A 24 13.85 14.43 13.56
C THR A 24 13.41 12.97 13.49
N CYS A 25 12.40 12.65 12.67
CA CYS A 25 11.68 11.38 12.72
C CYS A 25 11.40 10.85 11.31
N TYR A 26 12.32 10.04 10.77
CA TYR A 26 12.19 9.46 9.42
C TYR A 26 13.03 8.18 9.25
N TYR A 27 12.66 7.36 8.26
CA TYR A 27 13.25 6.03 8.01
C TYR A 27 13.87 5.85 6.61
N LEU A 28 13.59 6.77 5.69
CA LEU A 28 14.18 6.82 4.34
C LEU A 28 14.87 8.16 4.11
N ASP A 29 15.88 8.14 3.26
CA ASP A 29 16.53 9.31 2.69
C ASP A 29 16.57 9.18 1.16
N TRP A 30 16.82 10.28 0.46
CA TRP A 30 16.96 10.30 -0.99
C TRP A 30 18.41 10.60 -1.37
N ASP A 31 19.09 9.61 -1.98
CA ASP A 31 20.43 9.81 -2.51
C ASP A 31 20.36 10.58 -3.84
N HIS A 32 20.76 11.85 -3.83
CA HIS A 32 20.80 12.70 -5.02
C HIS A 32 21.82 12.26 -6.07
N LYS A 33 22.88 11.54 -5.68
CA LYS A 33 23.91 11.07 -6.62
C LYS A 33 23.40 9.87 -7.41
N VAL A 34 22.74 8.95 -6.74
CA VAL A 34 22.21 7.72 -7.35
C VAL A 34 20.80 7.92 -7.92
N GLY A 35 20.07 8.92 -7.42
CA GLY A 35 18.66 9.13 -7.77
C GLY A 35 17.75 8.04 -7.22
N ARG A 36 18.09 7.51 -6.03
CA ARG A 36 17.41 6.37 -5.39
C ARG A 36 17.14 6.63 -3.93
N ALA A 37 16.14 5.95 -3.39
CA ALA A 37 15.92 5.96 -1.95
C ALA A 37 16.97 5.12 -1.24
N LYS A 38 17.40 5.59 -0.08
CA LYS A 38 18.38 4.94 0.77
C LYS A 38 17.75 4.74 2.15
N GLN A 39 17.97 3.57 2.74
CA GLN A 39 17.57 3.36 4.13
C GLN A 39 18.45 4.19 5.07
N ILE A 40 17.84 4.71 6.12
CA ILE A 40 18.59 5.30 7.22
C ILE A 40 19.19 4.19 8.09
N PRO A 41 20.45 4.32 8.56
CA PRO A 41 21.05 3.32 9.44
C PRO A 41 20.19 3.07 10.68
N THR A 42 20.00 1.81 11.03
CA THR A 42 19.16 1.40 12.18
C THR A 42 19.68 1.91 13.52
N THR A 43 20.97 2.27 13.58
CA THR A 43 21.62 2.87 14.75
C THR A 43 21.44 4.38 14.84
N SER A 44 21.00 5.04 13.78
CA SER A 44 20.85 6.50 13.75
C SER A 44 19.74 6.98 14.68
N TRP A 45 19.88 8.21 15.16
CA TRP A 45 18.86 8.87 15.96
C TRP A 45 17.52 8.99 15.21
N HIS A 46 17.54 9.41 13.94
CA HIS A 46 16.33 9.65 13.15
C HIS A 46 15.42 8.40 13.04
N TYR A 47 16.02 7.23 12.81
CA TYR A 47 15.26 5.98 12.73
C TYR A 47 14.74 5.52 14.09
N ARG A 48 15.55 5.65 15.14
CA ARG A 48 15.12 5.34 16.52
C ARG A 48 13.99 6.25 16.98
N SER A 49 14.04 7.54 16.62
CA SER A 49 12.95 8.48 16.85
C SER A 49 11.68 8.09 16.10
N PHE A 50 11.78 7.59 14.86
CA PHE A 50 10.64 7.04 14.13
C PHE A 50 10.05 5.78 14.77
N GLN A 51 10.90 4.89 15.30
CA GLN A 51 10.44 3.73 16.07
C GLN A 51 9.71 4.15 17.34
N LEU A 52 10.29 5.07 18.12
CA LEU A 52 9.67 5.60 19.33
C LEU A 52 8.34 6.28 19.01
N PHE A 53 8.29 7.09 17.95
CA PHE A 53 7.08 7.73 17.46
C PHE A 53 5.98 6.69 17.20
N GLY A 54 6.29 5.63 16.46
CA GLY A 54 5.33 4.58 16.13
C GLY A 54 4.84 3.81 17.37
N ILE A 55 5.71 3.57 18.36
CA ILE A 55 5.31 2.98 19.65
C ILE A 55 4.34 3.90 20.39
N ILE A 56 4.65 5.20 20.49
CA ILE A 56 3.77 6.17 21.17
C ILE A 56 2.41 6.26 20.47
N PHE A 57 2.44 6.32 19.14
CA PHE A 57 1.25 6.35 18.31
C PHE A 57 0.35 5.12 18.54
N ILE A 58 0.92 3.91 18.55
CA ILE A 58 0.14 2.66 18.74
C ILE A 58 -0.33 2.48 20.19
N LEU A 59 0.51 2.78 21.19
CA LEU A 59 0.20 2.48 22.58
C LEU A 59 -0.61 3.57 23.29
N PHE A 60 -0.56 4.82 22.80
CA PHE A 60 -1.24 5.94 23.46
C PHE A 60 -2.26 6.62 22.57
N VAL A 61 -1.86 7.06 21.37
CA VAL A 61 -2.75 7.88 20.53
C VAL A 61 -3.94 7.07 20.02
N GLU A 62 -3.70 5.86 19.52
CA GLU A 62 -4.77 5.00 19.02
C GLU A 62 -5.78 4.59 20.12
N PRO A 63 -5.38 4.08 21.30
CA PRO A 63 -6.31 3.76 22.37
C PRO A 63 -7.14 4.95 22.84
N VAL A 64 -6.55 6.15 22.87
CA VAL A 64 -7.28 7.39 23.21
C VAL A 64 -8.40 7.65 22.21
N LEU A 65 -8.13 7.58 20.91
CA LEU A 65 -9.12 7.80 19.86
C LEU A 65 -10.23 6.74 19.86
N LEU A 66 -9.86 5.47 20.08
CA LEU A 66 -10.81 4.36 20.21
C LEU A 66 -11.71 4.52 21.45
N PHE A 67 -11.13 4.89 22.59
CA PHE A 67 -11.88 5.15 23.81
C PHE A 67 -12.87 6.30 23.63
N GLN A 68 -12.47 7.39 22.97
CA GLN A 68 -13.38 8.49 22.66
C GLN A 68 -14.50 8.08 21.70
N SER A 69 -14.16 7.30 20.69
CA SER A 69 -15.14 6.76 19.73
C SER A 69 -16.17 5.87 20.45
N TYR A 70 -15.73 5.10 21.45
CA TYR A 70 -16.60 4.32 22.32
C TYR A 70 -17.48 5.20 23.21
N GLN A 71 -16.91 6.24 23.84
CA GLN A 71 -17.66 7.20 24.66
C GLN A 71 -18.76 7.87 23.84
N PHE A 72 -18.47 8.39 22.65
CA PHE A 72 -19.47 9.00 21.77
C PHE A 72 -20.56 8.00 21.35
N SER A 73 -20.20 6.73 21.16
CA SER A 73 -21.18 5.68 20.85
C SER A 73 -22.07 5.31 22.04
N LYS A 74 -21.68 5.64 23.27
CA LYS A 74 -22.41 5.30 24.51
C LYS A 74 -23.17 6.48 25.11
N SER A 75 -22.67 7.70 24.96
CA SER A 75 -23.41 8.90 25.33
C SER A 75 -24.71 8.96 24.52
N ASP A 76 -25.83 9.23 25.19
CA ASP A 76 -27.09 9.53 24.51
C ASP A 76 -26.86 10.75 23.60
N LEU A 77 -26.58 10.48 22.33
CA LEU A 77 -26.11 11.36 21.26
C LEU A 77 -27.07 12.52 20.91
N HIS A 78 -28.06 12.79 21.77
CA HIS A 78 -29.10 13.78 21.54
C HIS A 78 -28.68 15.22 21.86
N GLU A 79 -27.54 15.45 22.51
CA GLU A 79 -26.98 16.79 22.59
C GLU A 79 -26.32 17.17 21.26
N LYS A 80 -27.07 17.93 20.45
CA LYS A 80 -26.73 18.38 19.08
C LYS A 80 -25.36 19.07 18.94
N ASN A 81 -24.76 19.50 20.05
CA ASN A 81 -23.53 20.27 20.07
C ASN A 81 -22.26 19.42 19.81
N ASP A 82 -22.30 18.09 19.99
CA ASP A 82 -21.09 17.25 19.91
C ASP A 82 -20.93 16.44 18.62
N MET A 83 -21.88 16.53 17.68
CA MET A 83 -21.83 15.77 16.43
C MET A 83 -20.56 16.04 15.60
N LYS A 84 -20.06 17.29 15.61
CA LYS A 84 -18.82 17.65 14.90
C LYS A 84 -17.60 16.96 15.51
N SER A 85 -17.49 16.98 16.84
CA SER A 85 -16.41 16.34 17.58
C SER A 85 -16.44 14.82 17.39
N ALA A 86 -17.63 14.21 17.42
CA ALA A 86 -17.82 12.80 17.14
C ALA A 86 -17.35 12.44 15.71
N CYS A 87 -17.80 13.20 14.70
CA CYS A 87 -17.40 12.99 13.30
C CYS A 87 -15.88 13.10 13.11
N LEU A 88 -15.26 14.17 13.64
CA LEU A 88 -13.80 14.35 13.57
C LEU A 88 -13.05 13.23 14.29
N THR A 89 -13.56 12.77 15.43
CA THR A 89 -12.99 11.64 16.18
C THR A 89 -13.05 10.35 15.37
N TYR A 90 -14.20 10.00 14.79
CA TYR A 90 -14.30 8.80 13.95
C TYR A 90 -13.39 8.85 12.72
N ILE A 91 -13.32 10.01 12.03
CA ILE A 91 -12.40 10.20 10.90
C ILE A 91 -10.94 10.02 11.34
N ALA A 92 -10.56 10.64 12.47
CA ALA A 92 -9.22 10.49 13.02
C ALA A 92 -8.92 9.03 13.40
N THR A 93 -9.80 8.36 14.13
CA THR A 93 -9.66 6.94 14.49
C THR A 93 -9.45 6.07 13.24
N ILE A 94 -10.29 6.24 12.21
CA ILE A 94 -10.16 5.47 10.96
C ILE A 94 -8.82 5.71 10.28
N LEU A 95 -8.37 6.98 10.22
CA LEU A 95 -7.11 7.35 9.59
C LEU A 95 -5.91 6.79 10.36
N PHE A 96 -5.94 6.88 11.69
CA PHE A 96 -4.88 6.41 12.58
C PHE A 96 -4.82 4.88 12.56
N TRP A 97 -5.93 4.20 12.82
CA TRP A 97 -6.07 2.75 12.66
C TRP A 97 -5.58 2.29 11.28
N GLY A 98 -5.95 3.08 10.26
CA GLY A 98 -5.54 2.92 8.87
C GLY A 98 -4.04 2.85 8.64
N SER A 99 -3.29 3.61 9.43
CA SER A 99 -1.86 3.79 9.29
C SER A 99 -1.02 2.76 10.06
N ILE A 100 -1.62 2.04 11.02
CA ILE A 100 -0.90 1.12 11.92
C ILE A 100 -0.07 0.06 11.17
N PRO A 101 -0.59 -0.66 10.16
CA PRO A 101 0.20 -1.69 9.46
C PRO A 101 1.43 -1.10 8.77
N TYR A 102 1.28 0.10 8.20
CA TYR A 102 2.33 0.81 7.49
C TYR A 102 3.44 1.24 8.45
N VAL A 103 3.05 1.88 9.55
CA VAL A 103 3.99 2.29 10.60
C VAL A 103 4.70 1.06 11.19
N CYS A 104 3.96 0.00 11.53
CA CYS A 104 4.52 -1.26 12.03
C CYS A 104 5.52 -1.89 11.06
N LEU A 105 5.22 -1.93 9.75
CA LEU A 105 6.13 -2.45 8.75
C LEU A 105 7.45 -1.66 8.76
N LEU A 106 7.36 -0.33 8.74
CA LEU A 106 8.51 0.56 8.62
C LEU A 106 9.34 0.67 9.92
N MET A 107 8.72 0.42 11.07
CA MET A 107 9.40 0.32 12.36
C MET A 107 10.28 -0.93 12.49
N ARG A 108 9.99 -2.00 11.74
CA ARG A 108 10.81 -3.23 11.78
C ARG A 108 12.18 -2.95 11.16
N LYS A 109 13.25 -3.44 11.78
CA LYS A 109 14.63 -3.28 11.27
C LYS A 109 14.78 -3.75 9.81
N SER A 110 14.08 -4.82 9.42
CA SER A 110 14.06 -5.36 8.05
C SER A 110 13.06 -4.66 7.12
N GLY A 111 12.16 -3.84 7.66
CA GLY A 111 11.06 -3.21 6.95
C GLY A 111 11.51 -2.27 5.85
N PRO A 112 12.17 -1.14 6.16
CA PRO A 112 12.66 -0.20 5.16
C PRO A 112 13.52 -0.85 4.05
N PRO A 113 14.53 -1.70 4.34
CA PRO A 113 15.31 -2.35 3.26
C PRO A 113 14.46 -3.26 2.37
N ARG A 114 13.56 -4.07 2.96
CA ARG A 114 12.66 -4.93 2.17
C ARG A 114 11.71 -4.10 1.30
N PHE A 115 11.17 -3.02 1.86
CA PHE A 115 10.29 -2.09 1.14
C PHE A 115 11.01 -1.42 -0.04
N ILE A 116 12.20 -0.86 0.17
CA ILE A 116 13.02 -0.25 -0.91
C ILE A 116 13.31 -1.29 -1.98
N LYS A 117 13.78 -2.49 -1.61
CA LYS A 117 14.11 -3.55 -2.56
C LYS A 117 12.92 -3.94 -3.42
N CYS A 118 11.73 -4.08 -2.81
CA CYS A 118 10.52 -4.40 -3.55
C CYS A 118 10.13 -3.27 -4.51
N TYR A 119 10.11 -2.02 -4.02
CA TYR A 119 9.79 -0.85 -4.84
C TYR A 119 10.75 -0.66 -6.01
N GLU A 120 12.07 -0.80 -5.78
CA GLU A 120 13.09 -0.73 -6.83
C GLU A 120 12.97 -1.86 -7.86
N SER A 121 12.58 -3.05 -7.42
CA SER A 121 12.32 -4.18 -8.33
C SER A 121 11.15 -3.86 -9.26
N VAL A 122 10.05 -3.31 -8.72
CA VAL A 122 8.89 -2.86 -9.51
C VAL A 122 9.29 -1.76 -10.49
N LEU A 123 10.07 -0.76 -10.04
CA LEU A 123 10.55 0.31 -10.92
C LEU A 123 11.49 -0.18 -12.02
N THR A 124 12.31 -1.18 -11.73
CA THR A 124 13.22 -1.79 -12.71
C THR A 124 12.43 -2.55 -13.77
N LEU A 125 11.40 -3.29 -13.36
CA LEU A 125 10.48 -3.94 -14.29
C LEU A 125 9.74 -2.93 -15.16
N ASP A 126 9.21 -1.84 -14.59
CA ASP A 126 8.57 -0.78 -15.38
C ASP A 126 9.54 -0.13 -16.36
N LYS A 127 10.80 0.12 -15.95
CA LYS A 127 11.82 0.66 -16.85
C LYS A 127 12.12 -0.29 -18.01
N GLN A 128 12.33 -1.58 -17.73
CA GLN A 128 12.56 -2.59 -18.76
C GLN A 128 11.39 -2.65 -19.75
N LEU A 129 10.16 -2.64 -19.23
CA LEU A 129 8.98 -2.59 -20.06
C LEU A 129 8.96 -1.29 -20.88
N GLN A 130 9.24 -0.13 -20.29
CA GLN A 130 9.30 1.15 -21.02
C GLN A 130 10.32 1.12 -22.16
N GLU A 131 11.49 0.49 -22.00
CA GLU A 131 12.48 0.33 -23.07
C GLU A 131 11.96 -0.52 -24.22
N ILE A 132 11.12 -1.52 -23.93
CA ILE A 132 10.39 -2.31 -24.94
C ILE A 132 9.41 -1.42 -25.71
N PHE A 133 8.69 -0.53 -25.02
CA PHE A 133 7.75 0.40 -25.65
C PHE A 133 8.43 1.38 -26.60
N HIS A 134 9.61 1.91 -26.23
CA HIS A 134 10.31 2.91 -27.04
C HIS A 134 10.74 2.36 -28.41
N LYS A 135 10.95 1.05 -28.51
CA LYS A 135 11.24 0.36 -29.78
C LYS A 135 9.97 0.08 -30.60
N GLY A 136 8.79 0.09 -29.96
CA GLY A 136 7.50 -0.13 -30.58
C GLY A 136 6.85 1.15 -31.12
N ARG A 137 5.76 1.00 -31.88
CA ARG A 137 4.93 2.16 -32.26
C ARG A 137 4.22 2.71 -31.03
N ARG A 138 4.15 4.04 -30.93
CA ARG A 138 3.38 4.71 -29.88
C ARG A 138 1.89 4.46 -30.09
N TYR A 139 1.25 3.81 -29.12
CA TYR A 139 -0.20 3.72 -29.05
C TYR A 139 -0.74 4.99 -28.37
N HIS A 140 -1.49 5.79 -29.12
CA HIS A 140 -2.07 7.05 -28.64
C HIS A 140 -2.98 6.82 -27.42
N GLU A 141 -3.77 5.74 -27.42
CA GLU A 141 -4.72 5.41 -26.35
C GLU A 141 -4.00 5.08 -25.03
N VAL A 142 -2.95 4.25 -25.06
CA VAL A 142 -2.16 3.92 -23.85
C VAL A 142 -1.46 5.17 -23.32
N THR A 143 -1.00 6.03 -24.24
CA THR A 143 -0.39 7.32 -23.88
C THR A 143 -1.38 8.24 -23.17
N GLN A 144 -2.61 8.32 -23.68
CA GLN A 144 -3.70 9.07 -23.07
C GLN A 144 -4.12 8.51 -21.70
N MET A 145 -4.22 7.18 -21.58
CA MET A 145 -4.51 6.53 -20.29
C MET A 145 -3.41 6.85 -19.25
N SER A 146 -2.15 6.73 -19.64
CA SER A 146 -1.02 7.09 -18.76
C SER A 146 -1.05 8.56 -18.35
N ALA A 147 -1.38 9.48 -19.26
CA ALA A 147 -1.47 10.91 -18.95
C ALA A 147 -2.59 11.20 -17.93
N ASN A 148 -3.76 10.56 -18.10
CA ASN A 148 -4.87 10.69 -17.15
C ASN A 148 -4.50 10.16 -15.76
N ILE A 149 -3.82 9.00 -15.69
CA ILE A 149 -3.34 8.44 -14.42
C ILE A 149 -2.31 9.37 -13.76
N ILE A 150 -1.35 9.90 -14.52
CA ILE A 150 -0.35 10.84 -13.99
C ILE A 150 -1.04 12.09 -13.43
N LYS A 151 -2.04 12.64 -14.12
CA LYS A 151 -2.83 13.78 -13.65
C LYS A 151 -3.57 13.46 -12.35
N LEU A 152 -4.24 12.29 -12.29
CA LEU A 152 -4.94 11.84 -11.09
C LEU A 152 -3.99 11.71 -9.89
N MET A 153 -2.85 11.05 -10.09
CA MET A 153 -1.84 10.85 -9.04
C MET A 153 -1.18 12.16 -8.62
N SER A 154 -0.98 13.10 -9.54
CA SER A 154 -0.52 14.46 -9.23
C SER A 154 -1.51 15.18 -8.31
N THR A 155 -2.79 15.20 -8.66
CA THR A 155 -3.84 15.83 -7.84
C THR A 155 -3.92 15.17 -6.46
N PHE A 156 -3.86 13.83 -6.41
CA PHE A 156 -3.92 13.07 -5.17
C PHE A 156 -2.72 13.38 -4.24
N THR A 157 -1.50 13.28 -4.76
CA THR A 157 -0.27 13.60 -4.00
C THR A 157 -0.21 15.06 -3.59
N PHE A 158 -0.66 15.98 -4.45
CA PHE A 158 -0.77 17.39 -4.09
C PHE A 158 -1.72 17.61 -2.91
N GLY A 159 -2.89 16.96 -2.93
CA GLY A 159 -3.86 16.99 -1.83
C GLY A 159 -3.27 16.48 -0.52
N LEU A 160 -2.66 15.29 -0.54
CA LEU A 160 -2.07 14.69 0.66
C LEU A 160 -0.88 15.48 1.21
N LEU A 161 0.00 16.00 0.35
CA LEU A 161 1.24 16.64 0.80
C LEU A 161 1.09 18.13 1.15
N ASN A 162 0.08 18.81 0.60
CA ASN A 162 -0.06 20.26 0.76
C ASN A 162 -1.38 20.66 1.41
N ILE A 163 -2.50 20.03 1.05
CA ILE A 163 -3.82 20.41 1.56
C ILE A 163 -4.06 19.78 2.93
N VAL A 164 -3.79 18.48 3.09
CA VAL A 164 -4.03 17.76 4.35
C VAL A 164 -3.30 18.40 5.53
N PRO A 165 -1.99 18.74 5.46
CA PRO A 165 -1.31 19.42 6.56
C PRO A 165 -1.97 20.73 7.01
N VAL A 166 -2.48 21.53 6.06
CA VAL A 166 -3.16 22.79 6.36
C VAL A 166 -4.49 22.53 7.07
N ILE A 167 -5.28 21.58 6.57
CA ILE A 167 -6.54 21.16 7.20
C ILE A 167 -6.27 20.59 8.59
N THR A 168 -5.22 19.78 8.75
CA THR A 168 -4.80 19.22 10.03
C THR A 168 -4.47 20.30 11.04
N VAL A 169 -3.75 21.36 10.66
CA VAL A 169 -3.49 22.50 11.55
C VAL A 169 -4.80 23.15 11.97
N TRP A 170 -5.70 23.45 11.03
CA TRP A 170 -7.01 24.02 11.36
C TRP A 170 -7.78 23.15 12.35
N ILE A 171 -7.89 21.84 12.08
CA ILE A 171 -8.65 20.90 12.93
C ILE A 171 -7.98 20.76 14.30
N SER A 172 -6.65 20.72 14.37
CA SER A 172 -5.94 20.51 15.63
C SER A 172 -6.11 21.68 16.59
N PHE A 173 -6.22 22.91 16.08
CA PHE A 173 -6.48 24.13 16.87
C PHE A 173 -7.97 24.42 17.06
N SER A 174 -8.86 23.59 16.51
CA SER A 174 -10.30 23.71 16.72
C SER A 174 -10.68 23.19 18.12
N PRO A 175 -11.70 23.77 18.78
CA PRO A 175 -12.26 23.21 20.02
C PRO A 175 -12.86 21.81 19.82
N HIS A 176 -13.09 21.38 18.58
CA HIS A 176 -13.58 20.05 18.23
C HIS A 176 -12.45 19.02 18.00
N SER A 177 -11.20 19.35 18.35
CA SER A 177 -10.09 18.40 18.25
C SER A 177 -10.33 17.21 19.19
N PRO A 178 -10.22 15.95 18.72
CA PRO A 178 -10.42 14.77 19.56
C PRO A 178 -9.54 14.80 20.81
N ILE A 179 -8.26 15.12 20.66
CA ILE A 179 -7.31 15.16 21.79
C ILE A 179 -7.67 16.23 22.83
N HIS A 180 -8.16 17.40 22.39
CA HIS A 180 -8.62 18.45 23.30
C HIS A 180 -9.84 17.98 24.11
N HIS A 181 -10.81 17.37 23.44
CA HIS A 181 -11.99 16.79 24.08
C HIS A 181 -11.62 15.67 25.07
N PHE A 182 -10.59 14.89 24.77
CA PHE A 182 -10.10 13.83 25.66
C PHE A 182 -9.50 14.42 26.92
N ALA A 183 -8.57 15.37 26.76
CA ALA A 183 -7.89 16.01 27.86
C ALA A 183 -8.88 16.71 28.80
N ARG A 184 -9.85 17.43 28.23
CA ARG A 184 -10.93 18.08 28.99
C ARG A 184 -11.82 17.07 29.71
N GLY A 185 -12.11 15.93 29.08
CA GLY A 185 -12.90 14.85 29.68
C GLY A 185 -12.22 14.16 30.86
N ILE A 186 -10.89 14.06 30.86
CA ILE A 186 -10.12 13.54 32.02
C ILE A 186 -10.08 14.57 33.14
N TYR A 187 -9.78 15.82 32.80
CA TYR A 187 -9.63 16.89 33.77
C TYR A 187 -10.11 18.19 33.14
N ASN A 188 -11.14 18.81 33.72
CA ASN A 188 -11.70 20.06 33.20
C ASN A 188 -10.81 21.25 33.59
N TYR A 189 -9.59 21.31 33.05
CA TYR A 189 -8.59 22.36 33.36
C TYR A 189 -9.06 23.76 32.97
N GLU A 190 -9.96 23.89 31.98
CA GLU A 190 -10.52 25.18 31.59
C GLU A 190 -11.33 25.81 32.72
N GLU A 191 -12.11 24.99 33.44
CA GLU A 191 -12.91 25.42 34.58
C GLU A 191 -12.05 25.68 35.82
N HIS A 192 -11.08 24.81 36.10
CA HIS A 192 -10.29 24.88 37.34
C HIS A 192 -9.18 25.94 37.33
N HIS A 193 -8.59 26.19 36.17
CA HIS A 193 -7.38 27.02 36.06
C HIS A 193 -7.56 28.27 35.17
N GLY A 194 -8.72 28.40 34.54
CA GLY A 194 -9.04 29.52 33.66
C GLY A 194 -8.20 29.57 32.39
N TRP A 195 -8.32 30.68 31.67
CA TRP A 195 -7.77 30.85 30.33
C TRP A 195 -6.23 30.84 30.26
N LEU A 196 -5.55 31.32 31.30
CA LEU A 196 -4.09 31.43 31.31
C LEU A 196 -3.38 30.07 31.25
N ILE A 197 -3.98 29.03 31.84
CA ILE A 197 -3.41 27.66 31.83
C ILE A 197 -4.01 26.83 30.69
N SER A 198 -5.26 27.06 30.30
CA SER A 198 -5.85 26.32 29.19
C SER A 198 -5.19 26.63 27.84
N LEU A 199 -4.80 27.89 27.60
CA LEU A 199 -4.15 28.29 26.35
C LEU A 199 -2.84 27.52 26.05
N PRO A 200 -1.85 27.44 26.96
CA PRO A 200 -0.63 26.67 26.70
C PRO A 200 -0.90 25.17 26.59
N VAL A 201 -1.80 24.61 27.40
CA VAL A 201 -2.18 23.19 27.31
C VAL A 201 -2.79 22.88 25.93
N ASN A 202 -3.76 23.67 25.49
CA ASN A 202 -4.39 23.53 24.18
C ASN A 202 -3.37 23.64 23.06
N THR A 203 -2.48 24.64 23.13
CA THR A 203 -1.41 24.82 22.15
C THR A 203 -0.49 23.61 22.06
N ILE A 204 -0.07 23.03 23.20
CA ILE A 204 0.78 21.84 23.24
C ILE A 204 0.05 20.63 22.63
N LEU A 205 -1.21 20.40 22.99
CA LEU A 205 -2.01 19.30 22.45
C LEU A 205 -2.24 19.43 20.94
N SER A 206 -2.56 20.65 20.47
CA SER A 206 -2.74 20.96 19.05
C SER A 206 -1.46 20.76 18.25
N LEU A 207 -0.31 21.24 18.76
CA LEU A 207 0.99 21.03 18.12
C LEU A 207 1.38 19.55 18.08
N GLY A 208 1.15 18.82 19.17
CA GLY A 208 1.35 17.38 19.21
C GLY A 208 0.51 16.67 18.15
N THR A 209 -0.79 16.95 18.10
CA THR A 209 -1.72 16.38 17.11
C THR A 209 -1.27 16.69 15.68
N CYS A 210 -0.88 17.94 15.40
CA CYS A 210 -0.33 18.33 14.11
C CYS A 210 0.90 17.52 13.75
N PHE A 211 1.84 17.35 14.69
CA PHE A 211 3.07 16.61 14.48
C PHE A 211 2.79 15.12 14.15
N PHE A 212 1.90 14.46 14.91
CA PHE A 212 1.54 13.07 14.64
C PHE A 212 0.93 12.88 13.26
N VAL A 213 -0.08 13.67 12.93
CA VAL A 213 -0.76 13.56 11.63
C VAL A 213 0.22 13.85 10.49
N ASN A 214 1.02 14.92 10.60
CA ASN A 214 1.96 15.31 9.56
C ASN A 214 3.08 14.30 9.31
N ILE A 215 3.44 13.44 10.28
CA ILE A 215 4.39 12.33 10.07
C ILE A 215 3.68 11.11 9.47
N ILE A 216 2.48 10.79 9.96
CA ILE A 216 1.71 9.63 9.51
C ILE A 216 1.29 9.78 8.05
N THR A 217 0.81 10.96 7.64
CA THR A 217 0.33 11.21 6.26
C THR A 217 1.36 10.85 5.18
N PRO A 218 2.59 11.38 5.18
CA PRO A 218 3.59 11.02 4.17
C PRO A 218 4.10 9.57 4.33
N ALA A 219 4.13 9.00 5.54
CA ALA A 219 4.47 7.59 5.72
C ALA A 219 3.43 6.67 5.04
N TYR A 220 2.15 6.98 5.26
CA TYR A 220 1.03 6.32 4.58
C TYR A 220 1.10 6.51 3.06
N GLU A 221 1.36 7.74 2.59
CA GLU A 221 1.50 8.04 1.18
C GLU A 221 2.63 7.27 0.50
N ILE A 222 3.81 7.17 1.11
CA ILE A 222 4.95 6.40 0.59
C ILE A 222 4.54 4.94 0.32
N CYS A 223 3.84 4.32 1.28
CA CYS A 223 3.37 2.95 1.13
C CYS A 223 2.28 2.84 0.05
N MET A 224 1.30 3.75 0.05
CA MET A 224 0.23 3.79 -0.96
C MET A 224 0.78 4.00 -2.37
N LEU A 225 1.75 4.89 -2.55
CA LEU A 225 2.43 5.12 -3.83
C LEU A 225 3.16 3.88 -4.31
N SER A 226 3.79 3.12 -3.40
CA SER A 226 4.47 1.87 -3.77
C SER A 226 3.51 0.81 -4.31
N VAL A 227 2.35 0.64 -3.65
CA VAL A 227 1.28 -0.26 -4.11
C VAL A 227 0.68 0.25 -5.42
N ALA A 228 0.29 1.52 -5.46
CA ALA A 228 -0.29 2.15 -6.64
C ALA A 228 0.65 2.06 -7.85
N ASN A 229 1.96 2.22 -7.65
CA ASN A 229 2.97 2.07 -8.69
C ASN A 229 2.87 0.71 -9.39
N GLY A 230 2.86 -0.40 -8.66
CA GLY A 230 2.74 -1.71 -9.29
C GLY A 230 1.39 -1.94 -9.97
N ILE A 231 0.30 -1.46 -9.38
CA ILE A 231 -1.04 -1.57 -9.97
C ILE A 231 -1.12 -0.79 -11.29
N ILE A 232 -0.65 0.45 -11.31
CA ILE A 232 -0.63 1.32 -12.50
C ILE A 232 0.20 0.68 -13.61
N VAL A 233 1.39 0.17 -13.28
CA VAL A 233 2.25 -0.50 -14.26
C VAL A 233 1.55 -1.77 -14.77
N LEU A 234 0.98 -2.61 -13.90
CA LEU A 234 0.24 -3.81 -14.31
C LEU A 234 -0.92 -3.46 -15.24
N TYR A 235 -1.66 -2.41 -14.93
CA TYR A 235 -2.79 -1.92 -15.71
C TYR A 235 -2.36 -1.42 -17.09
N LEU A 236 -1.41 -0.47 -17.15
CA LEU A 236 -0.95 0.13 -18.40
C LEU A 236 -0.39 -0.92 -19.36
N TRP A 237 0.36 -1.88 -18.83
CA TRP A 237 0.97 -2.93 -19.65
C TRP A 237 -0.02 -4.02 -20.08
N SER A 238 -1.01 -4.34 -19.24
CA SER A 238 -2.11 -5.21 -19.64
C SER A 238 -2.96 -4.56 -20.74
N ALA A 239 -3.24 -3.26 -20.61
CA ALA A 239 -3.94 -2.49 -21.63
C ALA A 239 -3.15 -2.42 -22.94
N TYR A 240 -1.84 -2.20 -22.87
CA TYR A 240 -0.95 -2.22 -24.04
C TYR A 240 -0.99 -3.56 -24.78
N LEU A 241 -0.81 -4.67 -24.05
CA LEU A 241 -0.90 -6.01 -24.64
C LEU A 241 -2.28 -6.27 -25.27
N PHE A 242 -3.35 -5.88 -24.57
CA PHE A 242 -4.71 -6.04 -25.07
C PHE A 242 -4.96 -5.27 -26.37
N MET A 243 -4.59 -3.99 -26.41
CA MET A 243 -4.75 -3.16 -27.61
C MET A 243 -3.98 -3.72 -28.79
N HIS A 244 -2.72 -4.11 -28.56
CA HIS A 244 -1.90 -4.70 -29.61
C HIS A 244 -2.52 -5.97 -30.20
N VAL A 245 -3.11 -6.79 -29.35
CA VAL A 245 -3.72 -8.07 -29.73
C VAL A 245 -5.09 -7.87 -30.39
N SER A 246 -5.89 -6.91 -29.92
CA SER A 246 -7.22 -6.63 -30.47
C SER A 246 -7.15 -5.97 -31.84
N THR A 247 -6.29 -4.96 -32.03
CA THR A 247 -6.16 -4.23 -33.30
C THR A 247 -5.61 -5.11 -34.43
N GLY A 248 -4.73 -6.07 -34.10
CA GLY A 248 -4.12 -6.99 -35.08
C GLY A 248 -5.11 -7.93 -35.80
N ASN A 249 -6.26 -8.22 -35.20
CA ASN A 249 -7.23 -9.17 -35.77
C ASN A 249 -8.16 -8.57 -36.84
N HIS A 250 -8.40 -7.25 -36.80
CA HIS A 250 -9.37 -6.61 -37.70
C HIS A 250 -8.80 -6.21 -39.06
N THR A 251 -7.48 -6.11 -39.20
CA THR A 251 -6.84 -5.66 -40.43
C THR A 251 -5.90 -6.74 -40.99
N LYS A 252 -6.46 -7.69 -41.74
CA LYS A 252 -5.70 -8.76 -42.45
C LYS A 252 -4.55 -8.24 -43.33
N SER A 253 -4.53 -6.96 -43.67
CA SER A 253 -3.60 -6.36 -44.64
C SER A 253 -2.24 -5.93 -44.08
N ASN A 254 -2.00 -5.94 -42.76
CA ASN A 254 -0.75 -5.39 -42.19
C ASN A 254 -0.10 -6.32 -41.16
N SER A 255 0.38 -7.48 -41.62
CA SER A 255 1.10 -8.48 -40.80
C SER A 255 2.36 -7.93 -40.12
N ASN A 256 2.93 -6.82 -40.62
CA ASN A 256 4.11 -6.17 -40.04
C ASN A 256 3.84 -5.47 -38.70
N ASN A 257 2.58 -5.33 -38.30
CA ASN A 257 2.20 -4.66 -37.05
C ASN A 257 1.85 -5.64 -35.92
N VAL A 258 2.21 -6.93 -36.02
CA VAL A 258 1.95 -7.93 -34.97
C VAL A 258 3.14 -8.00 -34.01
N LEU A 259 2.88 -8.01 -32.70
CA LEU A 259 3.90 -8.07 -31.66
C LEU A 259 4.58 -9.41 -31.81
N PRO A 260 5.92 -9.47 -31.95
CA PRO A 260 6.60 -10.75 -32.03
C PRO A 260 6.22 -11.63 -30.83
N PHE A 261 5.95 -12.91 -31.08
CA PHE A 261 5.52 -13.86 -30.05
C PHE A 261 6.44 -13.83 -28.84
N ASP A 262 7.75 -13.87 -29.07
CA ASP A 262 8.76 -13.89 -28.01
C ASP A 262 8.71 -12.62 -27.15
N MET A 263 8.43 -11.47 -27.78
CA MET A 263 8.27 -10.20 -27.08
C MET A 263 7.04 -10.19 -26.18
N ALA A 264 5.92 -10.72 -26.68
CA ALA A 264 4.68 -10.84 -25.91
C ALA A 264 4.88 -11.76 -24.69
N ILE A 265 5.62 -12.87 -24.85
CA ILE A 265 5.96 -13.78 -23.75
C ILE A 265 6.87 -13.10 -22.71
N ILE A 266 7.85 -12.31 -23.15
CA ILE A 266 8.74 -11.56 -22.24
C ILE A 266 7.94 -10.58 -21.39
N ILE A 267 7.09 -9.75 -22.02
CA ILE A 267 6.23 -8.79 -21.31
C ILE A 267 5.33 -9.55 -20.32
N TYR A 268 4.70 -10.64 -20.76
CA TYR A 268 3.82 -11.44 -19.92
C TYR A 268 4.53 -11.98 -18.67
N LYS A 269 5.74 -12.54 -18.83
CA LYS A 269 6.56 -13.02 -17.72
C LYS A 269 6.95 -11.90 -16.76
N GLN A 270 7.34 -10.73 -17.27
CA GLN A 270 7.67 -9.57 -16.44
C GLN A 270 6.46 -9.09 -15.61
N LEU A 271 5.26 -9.08 -16.22
CA LEU A 271 4.03 -8.76 -15.49
C LEU A 271 3.71 -9.79 -14.41
N GLY A 272 3.99 -11.08 -14.65
CA GLY A 272 3.86 -12.14 -13.65
C GLY A 272 4.82 -11.99 -12.47
N ILE A 273 6.06 -11.56 -12.70
CA ILE A 273 7.02 -11.28 -11.62
C ILE A 273 6.55 -10.07 -10.80
N MET A 274 6.16 -8.98 -11.47
CA MET A 274 5.68 -7.76 -10.79
C MET A 274 4.43 -8.02 -9.94
N THR A 275 3.56 -8.89 -10.46
CA THR A 275 2.42 -9.47 -9.78
C THR A 275 2.85 -10.14 -8.46
N ILE A 276 3.79 -11.08 -8.51
CA ILE A 276 4.28 -11.77 -7.30
C ILE A 276 4.86 -10.75 -6.29
N LEU A 277 5.63 -9.76 -6.76
CA LEU A 277 6.19 -8.70 -5.91
C LEU A 277 5.10 -7.86 -5.22
N GLN A 278 4.04 -7.51 -5.94
CA GLN A 278 2.91 -6.76 -5.39
C GLN A 278 2.11 -7.58 -4.38
N VAL A 279 1.95 -8.88 -4.59
CA VAL A 279 1.34 -9.77 -3.59
C VAL A 279 2.20 -9.89 -2.35
N ASP A 280 3.52 -10.06 -2.50
CA ASP A 280 4.44 -10.13 -1.36
C ASP A 280 4.42 -8.84 -0.53
N MET A 281 4.49 -7.69 -1.20
CA MET A 281 4.35 -6.39 -0.55
C MET A 281 2.96 -6.18 0.06
N GLY A 282 1.92 -6.66 -0.61
CA GLY A 282 0.55 -6.66 -0.11
C GLY A 282 0.41 -7.47 1.17
N LYS A 283 1.03 -8.64 1.30
CA LYS A 283 0.99 -9.46 2.52
C LYS A 283 1.60 -8.74 3.73
N ASP A 284 2.63 -7.94 3.49
CA ASP A 284 3.30 -7.15 4.52
C ASP A 284 2.53 -5.87 4.91
N LEU A 285 1.89 -5.21 3.94
CA LEU A 285 1.17 -3.94 4.13
C LEU A 285 -0.30 -4.12 4.53
N VAL A 286 -0.91 -5.18 4.02
CA VAL A 286 -2.32 -5.49 4.11
C VAL A 286 -2.41 -6.79 4.87
N THR A 287 -2.43 -6.71 6.21
CA THR A 287 -2.94 -7.82 6.99
C THR A 287 -4.29 -8.21 6.38
N PRO A 288 -4.51 -9.46 5.96
CA PRO A 288 -5.73 -9.89 5.24
C PRO A 288 -7.04 -9.48 5.93
N ILE A 289 -6.98 -9.29 7.25
CA ILE A 289 -8.08 -8.84 8.11
C ILE A 289 -8.48 -7.37 7.84
N LEU A 290 -7.52 -6.50 7.52
CA LEU A 290 -7.76 -5.07 7.35
C LEU A 290 -8.30 -4.70 5.97
N HIS A 291 -8.03 -5.49 4.91
CA HIS A 291 -8.61 -5.21 3.59
C HIS A 291 -10.14 -5.22 3.63
N HIS A 292 -10.75 -6.16 4.34
CA HIS A 292 -12.20 -6.21 4.54
C HIS A 292 -12.71 -5.00 5.30
N LEU A 293 -12.04 -4.66 6.41
CA LEU A 293 -12.41 -3.50 7.21
C LEU A 293 -12.27 -2.20 6.39
N TYR A 294 -11.21 -2.03 5.60
CA TYR A 294 -11.03 -0.87 4.74
C TYR A 294 -12.09 -0.80 3.65
N VAL A 295 -12.40 -1.91 2.98
CA VAL A 295 -13.44 -1.92 1.94
C VAL A 295 -14.79 -1.55 2.54
N VAL A 296 -15.14 -2.07 3.72
CA VAL A 296 -16.37 -1.71 4.43
C VAL A 296 -16.34 -0.25 4.89
N ILE A 297 -15.29 0.20 5.57
CA ILE A 297 -15.14 1.59 6.04
C ILE A 297 -15.20 2.58 4.87
N TRP A 298 -14.52 2.30 3.76
CA TRP A 298 -14.48 3.19 2.59
C TRP A 298 -15.82 3.19 1.83
N SER A 299 -16.52 2.05 1.78
CA SER A 299 -17.85 1.98 1.17
C SER A 299 -18.96 2.61 2.02
N THR A 300 -18.77 2.68 3.34
CA THR A 300 -19.77 3.22 4.28
C THR A 300 -19.54 4.69 4.61
N ASN A 301 -18.29 5.14 4.76
CA ASN A 301 -17.97 6.51 5.17
C ASN A 301 -17.77 7.49 4.00
N PHE A 302 -17.80 7.01 2.76
CA PHE A 302 -17.62 7.87 1.59
C PHE A 302 -18.68 7.59 0.52
N PRO A 303 -19.87 8.25 0.59
CA PRO A 303 -20.87 8.16 -0.47
C PRO A 303 -20.46 8.83 -1.80
N VAL A 304 -19.25 9.42 -1.90
CA VAL A 304 -18.87 10.23 -3.06
C VAL A 304 -17.47 9.86 -3.58
N LEU A 305 -17.49 8.99 -4.60
CA LEU A 305 -16.51 8.88 -5.70
C LEU A 305 -15.16 8.18 -5.46
N PHE A 306 -14.98 7.09 -6.21
CA PHE A 306 -13.80 6.76 -7.04
C PHE A 306 -12.87 5.60 -6.67
N ALA A 307 -12.63 5.20 -5.41
CA ALA A 307 -11.57 4.21 -5.15
C ALA A 307 -12.02 2.73 -5.17
N SER A 308 -13.16 2.40 -4.55
CA SER A 308 -13.61 1.00 -4.38
C SER A 308 -14.22 0.40 -5.65
N SER A 309 -14.95 1.19 -6.43
CA SER A 309 -15.52 0.78 -7.72
C SER A 309 -14.44 0.63 -8.80
N VAL A 310 -13.45 1.53 -8.83
CA VAL A 310 -12.32 1.44 -9.77
C VAL A 310 -11.48 0.20 -9.47
N HIS A 311 -11.15 -0.09 -8.21
CA HIS A 311 -10.39 -1.30 -7.88
C HIS A 311 -11.11 -2.60 -8.24
N ALA A 312 -12.42 -2.72 -7.98
CA ALA A 312 -13.16 -3.93 -8.33
C ALA A 312 -13.36 -4.07 -9.86
N TRP A 313 -13.67 -2.96 -10.53
CA TRP A 313 -13.88 -2.92 -11.98
C TRP A 313 -12.59 -3.13 -12.78
N GLU A 314 -11.49 -2.51 -12.37
CA GLU A 314 -10.17 -2.70 -12.99
C GLU A 314 -9.67 -4.13 -12.81
N ARG A 315 -9.96 -4.77 -11.66
CA ARG A 315 -9.62 -6.19 -11.43
C ARG A 315 -10.37 -7.11 -12.40
N ALA A 316 -11.68 -6.95 -12.52
CA ALA A 316 -12.48 -7.73 -13.47
C ALA A 316 -12.02 -7.51 -14.92
N LYS A 317 -11.68 -6.26 -15.27
CA LYS A 317 -11.19 -5.90 -16.61
C LYS A 317 -9.80 -6.49 -16.89
N ALA A 318 -8.85 -6.40 -15.96
CA ALA A 318 -7.51 -6.98 -16.11
C ALA A 318 -7.57 -8.51 -16.26
N CYS A 319 -8.45 -9.16 -15.49
CA CYS A 319 -8.68 -10.60 -15.54
C CYS A 319 -9.21 -11.03 -16.92
N LYS A 320 -10.22 -10.30 -17.42
CA LYS A 320 -10.76 -10.49 -18.77
C LYS A 320 -9.70 -10.24 -19.84
N MET A 321 -8.93 -9.15 -19.74
CA MET A 321 -7.86 -8.82 -20.69
C MET A 321 -6.77 -9.89 -20.75
N SER A 322 -6.35 -10.47 -19.61
CA SER A 322 -5.36 -11.56 -19.58
C SER A 322 -5.90 -12.84 -20.25
N LYS A 323 -7.16 -13.22 -19.97
CA LYS A 323 -7.81 -14.38 -20.61
C LYS A 323 -7.99 -14.17 -22.12
N ASP A 324 -8.42 -12.98 -22.52
CA ASP A 324 -8.60 -12.61 -23.92
C ASP A 324 -7.25 -12.59 -24.65
N PHE A 325 -6.19 -12.07 -24.03
CA PHE A 325 -4.82 -12.14 -24.54
C PHE A 325 -4.40 -13.58 -24.82
N ILE A 326 -4.52 -14.50 -23.85
CA ILE A 326 -4.16 -15.91 -24.05
C ILE A 326 -5.00 -16.53 -25.17
N ARG A 327 -6.29 -16.24 -25.24
CA ARG A 327 -7.19 -16.75 -26.30
C ARG A 327 -6.73 -16.30 -27.68
N VAL A 328 -6.44 -15.01 -27.85
CA VAL A 328 -6.00 -14.49 -29.15
C VAL A 328 -4.60 -14.97 -29.50
N MET A 329 -3.67 -15.04 -28.54
CA MET A 329 -2.33 -15.60 -28.78
C MET A 329 -2.40 -17.07 -29.22
N LYS A 330 -3.30 -17.87 -28.61
CA LYS A 330 -3.57 -19.24 -29.04
C LYS A 330 -4.15 -19.30 -30.45
N HIS A 331 -5.01 -18.36 -30.82
CA HIS A 331 -5.56 -18.30 -32.18
C HIS A 331 -4.49 -17.91 -33.22
N ALA A 332 -3.72 -16.86 -32.94
CA ALA A 332 -2.71 -16.31 -33.84
C ALA A 332 -1.50 -17.25 -34.02
N HIS A 333 -1.03 -17.89 -32.94
CA HIS A 333 0.20 -18.66 -32.92
C HIS A 333 0.02 -20.15 -32.63
N GLY A 334 -1.20 -20.61 -32.38
CA GLY A 334 -1.46 -22.01 -31.99
C GLY A 334 -1.20 -23.03 -33.08
N ARG A 335 -0.96 -22.63 -34.34
CA ARG A 335 -0.54 -23.55 -35.41
C ARG A 335 0.86 -24.13 -35.15
N ASP A 336 1.74 -23.35 -34.51
CA ASP A 336 3.06 -23.81 -34.11
C ASP A 336 2.99 -24.67 -32.84
N ARG A 337 3.53 -25.89 -32.90
CA ARG A 337 3.46 -26.87 -31.80
C ARG A 337 4.22 -26.40 -30.57
N TYR A 338 5.37 -25.75 -30.74
CA TYR A 338 6.18 -25.21 -29.65
C TYR A 338 5.47 -24.04 -28.98
N ARG A 339 5.01 -23.05 -29.77
CA ARG A 339 4.29 -21.87 -29.25
C ARG A 339 3.00 -22.26 -28.55
N ARG A 340 2.26 -23.25 -29.08
CA ARG A 340 1.08 -23.81 -28.40
C ARG A 340 1.43 -24.39 -27.05
N LYS A 341 2.50 -25.18 -26.93
CA LYS A 341 2.95 -25.73 -25.64
C LYS A 341 3.30 -24.61 -24.65
N VAL A 342 4.05 -23.60 -25.10
CA VAL A 342 4.38 -22.43 -24.27
C VAL A 342 3.10 -21.72 -23.78
N LEU A 343 2.16 -21.42 -24.67
CA LEU A 343 0.90 -20.74 -24.34
C LEU A 343 -0.03 -21.57 -23.44
N THR A 344 0.04 -22.91 -23.50
CA THR A 344 -0.71 -23.79 -22.59
C THR A 344 -0.07 -23.82 -21.19
N GLY A 345 1.25 -23.65 -21.11
CA GLY A 345 1.96 -23.51 -19.83
C GLY A 345 1.80 -22.13 -19.18
N LEU A 346 1.34 -21.12 -19.92
CA LEU A 346 0.99 -19.82 -19.33
C LEU A 346 -0.32 -19.94 -18.57
N LEU A 347 -0.25 -19.85 -17.25
CA LEU A 347 -1.41 -19.59 -16.42
C LEU A 347 -1.84 -18.13 -16.60
N PRO A 348 -3.15 -17.81 -16.72
CA PRO A 348 -3.65 -16.44 -16.61
C PRO A 348 -3.04 -15.80 -15.36
N ASN A 349 -2.52 -14.58 -15.46
CA ASN A 349 -1.72 -13.95 -14.39
C ASN A 349 -2.41 -14.15 -13.02
N SER A 350 -1.78 -14.98 -12.19
CA SER A 350 -2.42 -15.73 -11.09
C SER A 350 -2.76 -14.89 -9.87
N ILE A 351 -2.30 -13.63 -9.80
CA ILE A 351 -2.82 -12.62 -8.84
C ILE A 351 -4.32 -12.66 -8.82
N ASN A 352 -4.93 -12.75 -10.00
CA ASN A 352 -6.36 -12.63 -10.10
C ASN A 352 -7.07 -13.89 -9.60
N LEU A 353 -6.47 -15.08 -9.60
CA LEU A 353 -7.15 -16.28 -9.11
C LEU A 353 -7.05 -16.43 -7.59
N GLU A 354 -5.93 -16.06 -6.96
CA GLU A 354 -5.84 -16.04 -5.49
C GLU A 354 -6.62 -14.87 -4.88
N LEU A 355 -6.60 -13.68 -5.51
CA LEU A 355 -7.45 -12.56 -5.06
C LEU A 355 -8.91 -12.74 -5.44
N GLN A 356 -9.24 -13.39 -6.56
CA GLN A 356 -10.61 -13.78 -6.87
C GLN A 356 -11.08 -14.91 -5.94
N SER A 357 -10.22 -15.87 -5.58
CA SER A 357 -10.52 -16.86 -4.53
C SER A 357 -10.73 -16.19 -3.17
N CYS A 358 -9.91 -15.18 -2.81
CA CYS A 358 -10.18 -14.33 -1.65
C CYS A 358 -11.50 -13.58 -1.81
N ALA A 359 -11.78 -12.94 -2.96
CA ALA A 359 -13.00 -12.19 -3.28
C ALA A 359 -14.27 -13.06 -3.28
N GLU A 360 -14.18 -14.29 -3.79
CA GLU A 360 -15.22 -15.31 -3.74
C GLU A 360 -15.42 -15.77 -2.30
N SER A 361 -14.33 -15.94 -1.52
CA SER A 361 -14.41 -16.12 -0.07
C SER A 361 -15.02 -14.89 0.66
N MET A 362 -14.93 -13.68 0.10
CA MET A 362 -15.62 -12.48 0.61
C MET A 362 -17.11 -12.49 0.25
N ARG A 363 -17.46 -12.91 -0.98
CA ARG A 363 -18.83 -12.92 -1.52
C ARG A 363 -19.67 -14.03 -0.87
N GLU A 364 -19.06 -15.18 -0.63
CA GLU A 364 -19.73 -16.32 0.01
C GLU A 364 -19.71 -16.21 1.55
N GLY A 365 -19.15 -15.11 2.08
CA GLY A 365 -18.86 -14.93 3.49
C GLY A 365 -17.68 -15.81 3.89
N ILE A 366 -16.80 -15.30 4.74
CA ILE A 366 -15.76 -16.11 5.38
C ILE A 366 -16.48 -17.32 5.97
N GLY A 367 -16.26 -18.51 5.38
CA GLY A 367 -16.80 -19.75 5.91
C GLY A 367 -16.40 -19.82 7.37
N LYS A 368 -17.38 -19.66 8.26
CA LYS A 368 -17.24 -19.70 9.71
C LYS A 368 -16.41 -20.91 10.14
N ASP A 369 -16.51 -21.99 9.37
CA ASP A 369 -15.77 -23.24 9.51
C ASP A 369 -14.26 -23.13 9.30
N TYR A 370 -13.76 -22.25 8.41
CA TYR A 370 -12.31 -22.06 8.25
C TYR A 370 -11.71 -21.34 9.46
N PHE A 371 -12.41 -20.32 9.97
CA PHE A 371 -12.00 -19.59 11.17
C PHE A 371 -12.07 -20.48 12.42
N LEU A 372 -13.14 -21.25 12.58
CA LEU A 372 -13.30 -22.20 13.70
C LEU A 372 -12.24 -23.32 13.65
N ARG A 373 -11.94 -23.90 12.48
CA ARG A 373 -10.86 -24.91 12.34
C ARG A 373 -9.45 -24.34 12.52
N TYR A 374 -9.26 -23.03 12.29
CA TYR A 374 -8.00 -22.37 12.61
C TYR A 374 -7.86 -22.17 14.12
N VAL A 375 -8.93 -21.72 14.79
CA VAL A 375 -8.96 -21.57 16.26
C VAL A 375 -8.84 -22.92 16.97
N GLU A 376 -9.53 -23.98 16.51
CA GLU A 376 -9.37 -25.35 17.04
C GLU A 376 -7.92 -25.84 16.92
N ARG A 377 -7.27 -25.68 15.76
CA ARG A 377 -5.87 -26.09 15.58
C ARG A 377 -4.88 -25.31 16.45
N VAL A 378 -5.20 -24.08 16.82
CA VAL A 378 -4.37 -23.25 17.71
C VAL A 378 -4.68 -23.54 19.18
N ALA A 379 -5.90 -23.98 19.50
CA ALA A 379 -6.29 -24.40 20.84
C ALA A 379 -5.82 -25.82 21.19
N GLU A 380 -5.65 -26.70 20.19
CA GLU A 380 -5.11 -28.06 20.33
C GLU A 380 -3.57 -28.11 20.30
N VAL A 381 -2.88 -27.22 21.03
CA VAL A 381 -1.46 -27.45 21.35
C VAL A 381 -1.41 -28.44 22.52
N PRO A 382 -0.96 -29.70 22.33
CA PRO A 382 -0.88 -30.65 23.42
C PRO A 382 0.23 -30.22 24.38
N ALA A 383 -0.06 -30.22 25.68
CA ALA A 383 0.88 -29.97 26.76
C ALA A 383 1.88 -31.12 26.98
N GLU A 384 2.37 -31.74 25.90
CA GLU A 384 3.34 -32.84 25.93
C GLU A 384 4.62 -32.46 25.19
N ALA A 385 5.37 -31.53 25.79
CA ALA A 385 6.80 -31.39 25.55
C ALA A 385 7.47 -30.83 26.81
N ARG A 386 7.33 -31.56 27.92
CA ARG A 386 8.14 -31.35 29.12
C ARG A 386 8.82 -32.67 29.47
N GLY A 387 10.02 -32.88 28.90
CA GLY A 387 10.92 -33.93 29.34
C GLY A 387 11.81 -34.49 28.22
N THR A 388 13.03 -33.99 28.10
CA THR A 388 14.26 -34.76 28.36
C THR A 388 15.48 -33.88 28.14
N ASN A 389 16.31 -33.79 29.18
CA ASN A 389 17.63 -33.21 29.16
C ASN A 389 18.52 -33.95 28.16
N GLY A 390 19.25 -33.19 27.35
CA GLY A 390 20.33 -33.69 26.51
C GLY A 390 21.28 -32.55 26.18
N ASP A 391 22.38 -32.47 26.94
CA ASP A 391 23.53 -31.63 26.65
C ASP A 391 24.06 -31.93 25.24
N ILE A 392 24.05 -30.93 24.36
CA ILE A 392 24.81 -30.94 23.11
C ILE A 392 25.47 -29.57 22.95
N GLY A 393 26.80 -29.63 22.83
CA GLY A 393 27.70 -28.48 22.80
C GLY A 393 27.46 -27.55 21.62
N ILE A 394 27.69 -26.27 21.88
CA ILE A 394 27.68 -25.19 20.90
C ILE A 394 29.13 -24.98 20.45
N GLU A 395 29.50 -25.59 19.32
CA GLU A 395 30.60 -25.12 18.48
C GLU A 395 30.02 -24.47 17.21
N GLY A 396 30.74 -23.46 16.75
CA GLY A 396 30.26 -22.36 15.91
C GLY A 396 29.57 -22.73 14.61
N LEU A 397 28.58 -21.91 14.25
CA LEU A 397 28.12 -21.78 12.88
C LEU A 397 27.92 -20.31 12.54
N ASP A 398 28.48 -20.02 11.38
CA ASP A 398 28.87 -18.72 10.90
C ASP A 398 27.70 -18.09 10.13
N GLU A 399 27.54 -16.79 10.29
CA GLU A 399 26.40 -16.01 9.82
C GLU A 399 26.52 -15.61 8.33
N GLU A 400 26.92 -16.52 7.44
CA GLU A 400 26.98 -16.31 5.98
C GLU A 400 26.19 -17.37 5.21
N GLY A 401 24.86 -17.21 5.21
CA GLY A 401 23.98 -18.20 4.58
C GLY A 401 22.62 -17.69 4.17
N LEU A 402 22.47 -16.44 3.72
CA LEU A 402 21.18 -15.95 3.20
C LEU A 402 21.34 -15.12 1.91
N ILE A 403 20.91 -15.76 0.82
CA ILE A 403 20.24 -15.18 -0.37
C ILE A 403 21.17 -14.63 -1.46
N ASN A 404 21.77 -15.56 -2.20
CA ASN A 404 22.19 -15.36 -3.58
C ASN A 404 20.99 -15.65 -4.53
N VAL A 405 20.01 -14.74 -4.57
CA VAL A 405 18.98 -14.72 -5.63
C VAL A 405 19.48 -13.79 -6.72
N GLY A 406 20.33 -14.32 -7.59
CA GLY A 406 21.07 -13.49 -8.55
C GLY A 406 21.67 -14.26 -9.72
N LYS A 407 21.04 -15.34 -10.20
CA LYS A 407 21.36 -15.91 -11.52
C LYS A 407 20.24 -16.84 -12.01
N ILE A 408 19.13 -16.26 -12.43
CA ILE A 408 18.25 -16.95 -13.39
C ILE A 408 18.98 -16.85 -14.74
N ARG A 409 19.76 -17.89 -15.07
CA ARG A 409 20.21 -18.13 -16.43
C ARG A 409 18.96 -18.41 -17.26
N LEU A 410 18.61 -17.49 -18.13
CA LEU A 410 17.70 -17.76 -19.24
C LEU A 410 18.43 -18.74 -20.18
N CYS A 411 17.99 -19.99 -20.16
CA CYS A 411 18.11 -20.89 -21.31
C CYS A 411 16.78 -20.87 -22.06
#